data_AF-A0A7V6FCL7-F1
#
_entry.id   AF-A0A7V6FCL7-F1
#
_cell.length_a   1.000
_cell.length_b   1.000
_cell.length_c   1.000
_cell.angle_alpha   90.00
_cell.angle_beta   90.00
_cell.angle_gamma   90.00
#
_symmetry.space_group_name_H-M   'P 1'
#
loop_
_entity.id
_entity.type
_entity.pdbx_description
1 polymer ?
#
loop_
_entity_poly.entity_id
_entity_poly.type
_entity_poly.pdbx_seq_one_letter_code
_entity_poly.pdbx_strand_id
1 'polypeptide(L)'
;MSTQEKTTVRQAVLKKRGDFFTKGDPESASDRIIQRLKQTPAYQSAQTILCFVSFGTEVMTHEFIKQALVEGKRVLVPYIRTKAEGMLASELKDFSELEVGYYNILAPKEDCLRLINEQPDLVIVPSVAFSQDGYRIGYGGGFYDRYLGAQADRSHTIGIAFSVQVVDRVPVEDFDIPVDQLITEEAVYDFRPTKISFRDIDQTNYSDLIDLKLRPDQDDFVSEPIQSLADCWLRRHDKTLFVRAVYHEEELIGYLLYHHDPKNDHLYLWRLMIGDRYQAKGYGRQTMVQIIELAKRLGAKAIKTDYVLGNDTVRHLLESLGFVEVGFVEKYQEVAVELRWD
;
A
#
# COMPACT_ATOMS: atom_id res chain seq x y z
N MET A 1 0.04 1.11 27.09
CA MET A 1 0.45 -0.32 27.15
C MET A 1 1.98 -0.38 27.20
N SER A 2 2.58 -1.40 27.81
CA SER A 2 3.84 -1.23 28.54
C SER A 2 5.11 -1.24 27.68
N THR A 3 6.12 -0.44 28.05
CA THR A 3 7.52 -0.50 27.57
C THR A 3 8.08 -1.93 27.60
N GLN A 4 7.58 -2.76 28.51
CA GLN A 4 7.96 -4.16 28.63
C GLN A 4 7.50 -5.00 27.42
N GLU A 5 6.27 -4.81 26.95
CA GLU A 5 5.74 -5.52 25.77
C GLU A 5 6.50 -5.14 24.50
N LYS A 6 6.74 -3.83 24.27
CA LYS A 6 7.56 -3.34 23.15
C LYS A 6 8.97 -3.96 23.19
N THR A 7 9.53 -4.16 24.38
CA THR A 7 10.86 -4.79 24.56
C THR A 7 10.86 -6.27 24.24
N THR A 8 9.85 -7.02 24.68
CA THR A 8 9.71 -8.46 24.38
C THR A 8 9.60 -8.70 22.87
N VAL A 9 8.75 -7.94 22.17
CA VAL A 9 8.60 -8.06 20.71
C VAL A 9 9.92 -7.72 20.01
N ARG A 10 10.58 -6.64 20.42
CA ARG A 10 11.88 -6.23 19.86
C ARG A 10 12.91 -7.35 19.96
N GLN A 11 13.07 -7.96 21.13
CA GLN A 11 14.04 -9.04 21.34
C GLN A 11 13.71 -10.28 20.50
N ALA A 12 12.43 -10.68 20.46
CA ALA A 12 11.98 -11.82 19.68
C ALA A 12 12.24 -11.63 18.17
N VAL A 13 11.92 -10.46 17.64
CA VAL A 13 12.08 -10.17 16.20
C VAL A 13 13.55 -9.97 15.82
N LEU A 14 14.37 -9.32 16.66
CA LEU A 14 15.81 -9.23 16.40
C LEU A 14 16.46 -10.62 16.35
N LYS A 15 16.03 -11.54 17.22
CA LYS A 15 16.50 -12.94 17.16
C LYS A 15 16.10 -13.59 15.84
N LYS A 16 14.83 -13.51 15.43
CA LYS A 16 14.36 -14.05 14.14
C LYS A 16 15.13 -13.47 12.95
N ARG A 17 15.37 -12.15 12.95
CA ARG A 17 16.13 -11.47 11.90
C ARG A 17 17.59 -11.89 11.88
N GLY A 18 18.22 -12.09 13.04
CA GLY A 18 19.58 -12.63 13.16
C GLY A 18 19.69 -14.07 12.67
N ASP A 19 18.72 -14.92 13.02
CA ASP A 19 18.62 -16.29 12.52
C ASP A 19 18.44 -16.31 10.99
N PHE A 20 17.59 -15.43 10.45
CA PHE A 20 17.42 -15.25 9.01
C PHE A 20 18.70 -14.80 8.31
N PHE A 21 19.44 -13.85 8.88
CA PHE A 21 20.73 -13.42 8.32
C PHE A 21 21.78 -14.54 8.30
N THR A 22 21.68 -15.49 9.23
CA THR A 22 22.63 -16.61 9.35
C THR A 22 22.26 -17.79 8.44
N LYS A 23 20.96 -18.06 8.27
CA LYS A 23 20.46 -19.29 7.62
C LYS A 23 19.75 -19.05 6.29
N GLY A 24 19.33 -17.82 6.03
CA GLY A 24 18.65 -17.41 4.82
C GLY A 24 19.59 -16.73 3.83
N ASP A 25 18.99 -15.92 2.96
CA ASP A 25 19.71 -15.15 1.95
C ASP A 25 19.26 -13.68 2.03
N PRO A 26 19.84 -12.89 2.95
CA PRO A 26 19.46 -11.50 3.17
C PRO A 26 19.83 -10.59 2.00
N GLU A 27 20.82 -10.94 1.19
CA GLU A 27 21.24 -10.20 0.00
C GLU A 27 20.15 -10.30 -1.07
N SER A 28 19.80 -11.52 -1.49
CA SER A 28 18.73 -11.73 -2.48
C SER A 28 17.37 -11.22 -1.98
N ALA A 29 17.09 -11.33 -0.68
CA ALA A 29 15.87 -10.78 -0.10
C ALA A 29 15.86 -9.25 -0.14
N SER A 30 16.98 -8.59 0.19
CA SER A 30 17.13 -7.14 0.07
C SER A 30 16.93 -6.68 -1.38
N ASP A 31 17.54 -7.38 -2.34
CA ASP A 31 17.36 -7.07 -3.77
C ASP A 31 15.89 -7.15 -4.19
N ARG A 32 15.17 -8.21 -3.79
CA ARG A 32 13.73 -8.33 -4.07
C ARG A 32 12.90 -7.21 -3.44
N ILE A 33 13.25 -6.77 -2.23
CA ILE A 33 12.60 -5.64 -1.55
C ILE A 33 12.86 -4.35 -2.32
N ILE A 34 14.12 -4.08 -2.67
CA ILE A 34 14.53 -2.87 -3.40
C ILE A 34 13.91 -2.84 -4.80
N GLN A 35 13.85 -3.96 -5.53
CA GLN A 35 13.19 -4.01 -6.84
C GLN A 35 11.70 -3.66 -6.74
N ARG A 36 10.99 -4.20 -5.75
CA ARG A 36 9.58 -3.83 -5.51
C ARG A 36 9.43 -2.36 -5.12
N LEU A 37 10.30 -1.84 -4.26
CA LEU A 37 10.33 -0.42 -3.89
C LEU A 37 10.46 0.47 -5.14
N LYS A 38 11.40 0.15 -6.04
CA LYS A 38 11.63 0.91 -7.28
C LYS A 38 10.45 0.87 -8.25
N GLN A 39 9.61 -0.16 -8.17
CA GLN A 39 8.39 -0.31 -8.99
C GLN A 39 7.20 0.48 -8.43
N THR A 40 7.29 1.03 -7.22
CA THR A 40 6.17 1.79 -6.65
C THR A 40 5.99 3.15 -7.35
N PRO A 41 4.74 3.61 -7.53
CA PRO A 41 4.48 4.96 -8.04
C PRO A 41 5.12 6.06 -7.19
N ALA A 42 5.18 5.85 -5.87
CA ALA A 42 5.79 6.78 -4.93
C ALA A 42 7.29 6.97 -5.22
N TYR A 43 8.04 5.89 -5.45
CA TYR A 43 9.46 6.01 -5.82
C TYR A 43 9.66 6.62 -7.21
N GLN A 44 8.86 6.20 -8.19
CA GLN A 44 9.00 6.66 -9.58
C GLN A 44 8.77 8.17 -9.70
N SER A 45 7.79 8.70 -8.97
CA SER A 45 7.45 10.13 -8.97
C SER A 45 8.35 10.97 -8.05
N ALA A 46 8.90 10.39 -6.98
CA ALA A 46 9.74 11.10 -6.02
C ALA A 46 11.02 11.68 -6.65
N GLN A 47 11.21 12.98 -6.43
CA GLN A 47 12.44 13.72 -6.75
C GLN A 47 13.38 13.75 -5.55
N THR A 48 12.83 13.87 -4.34
CA THR A 48 13.57 13.88 -3.08
C THR A 48 13.20 12.68 -2.21
N ILE A 49 14.18 11.86 -1.84
CA ILE A 49 13.98 10.63 -1.06
C ILE A 49 14.83 10.67 0.21
N LEU A 50 14.22 10.46 1.37
CA LEU A 50 14.95 10.15 2.59
C LEU A 50 15.11 8.64 2.73
N CYS A 51 16.34 8.16 2.81
CA CYS A 51 16.67 6.75 3.00
C CYS A 51 17.63 6.57 4.17
N PHE A 52 17.39 5.58 5.02
CA PHE A 52 18.34 5.20 6.05
C PHE A 52 19.56 4.51 5.45
N VAL A 53 20.74 4.71 6.05
CA VAL A 53 21.93 3.95 5.71
C VAL A 53 21.94 2.69 6.57
N SER A 54 21.64 1.55 5.95
CA SER A 54 21.42 0.27 6.65
C SER A 54 22.61 -0.16 7.51
N PHE A 55 22.36 -0.73 8.68
CA PHE A 55 23.43 -1.27 9.52
C PHE A 55 23.06 -2.63 10.13
N GLY A 56 24.07 -3.43 10.46
CA GLY A 56 23.88 -4.74 11.06
C GLY A 56 23.05 -5.68 10.18
N THR A 57 21.87 -6.07 10.66
CA THR A 57 20.98 -7.05 10.02
C THR A 57 19.74 -6.41 9.37
N GLU A 58 19.82 -5.14 9.02
CA GLU A 58 18.76 -4.44 8.30
C GLU A 58 18.74 -4.81 6.80
N VAL A 59 17.63 -4.46 6.12
CA VAL A 59 17.55 -4.51 4.66
C VAL A 59 18.66 -3.63 4.08
N MET A 60 19.42 -4.15 3.13
CA MET A 60 20.61 -3.47 2.61
C MET A 60 20.22 -2.32 1.68
N THR A 61 20.58 -1.08 2.04
CA THR A 61 20.20 0.13 1.29
C THR A 61 21.36 0.81 0.55
N HIS A 62 22.58 0.32 0.70
CA HIS A 62 23.79 1.02 0.21
C HIS A 62 23.80 1.17 -1.31
N GLU A 63 23.60 0.07 -2.04
CA GLU A 63 23.55 0.10 -3.50
C GLU A 63 22.32 0.86 -4.00
N PHE A 64 21.18 0.76 -3.31
CA PHE A 64 20.00 1.55 -3.62
C PHE A 64 20.28 3.05 -3.54
N ILE A 65 20.94 3.52 -2.47
CA ILE A 65 21.31 4.93 -2.30
C ILE A 65 22.21 5.40 -3.45
N LYS A 66 23.26 4.63 -3.76
CA LYS A 66 24.17 4.95 -4.88
C LYS A 66 23.42 5.04 -6.21
N GLN A 67 22.52 4.09 -6.47
CA GLN A 67 21.76 4.05 -7.70
C GLN A 67 20.77 5.22 -7.80
N ALA A 68 20.10 5.59 -6.70
CA ALA A 68 19.20 6.74 -6.67
C ALA A 68 19.94 8.07 -6.94
N LEU A 69 21.17 8.22 -6.45
CA LEU A 69 22.04 9.36 -6.77
C LEU A 69 22.38 9.40 -8.27
N VAL A 70 22.76 8.26 -8.86
CA VAL A 70 23.07 8.14 -10.30
C VAL A 70 21.83 8.44 -11.17
N GLU A 71 20.65 8.05 -10.71
CA GLU A 71 19.37 8.36 -11.36
C GLU A 71 18.97 9.84 -11.26
N GLY A 72 19.77 10.67 -10.60
CA GLY A 72 19.55 12.11 -10.47
C GLY A 72 18.52 12.48 -9.40
N LYS A 73 18.11 11.53 -8.54
CA LYS A 73 17.25 11.82 -7.40
C LYS A 73 18.05 12.53 -6.31
N ARG A 74 17.41 13.44 -5.59
CA ARG A 74 17.98 14.08 -4.41
C ARG A 74 17.83 13.13 -3.22
N VAL A 75 18.94 12.57 -2.75
CA VAL A 75 18.92 11.61 -1.64
C VAL A 75 19.27 12.31 -0.33
N LEU A 76 18.40 12.14 0.66
CA LEU A 76 18.61 12.56 2.04
C LEU A 76 18.90 11.34 2.90
N VAL A 77 19.79 11.50 3.88
CA VAL A 77 20.09 10.49 4.89
C VAL A 77 19.82 11.04 6.29
N PRO A 78 19.42 10.19 7.25
CA PRO A 78 19.20 10.64 8.61
C PRO A 78 20.52 11.04 9.29
N TYR A 79 20.52 12.18 9.96
CA TYR A 79 21.63 12.67 10.77
C TYR A 79 21.14 12.93 12.19
N ILE A 80 21.84 12.37 13.18
CA ILE A 80 21.51 12.51 14.60
C ILE A 80 22.74 13.07 15.31
N ARG A 81 22.66 14.32 15.77
CA ARG A 81 23.71 14.94 16.58
C ARG A 81 23.59 14.53 18.05
N THR A 82 22.40 14.67 18.61
CA THR A 82 22.07 14.25 19.97
C THR A 82 20.67 13.64 20.03
N LYS A 83 20.39 12.83 21.06
CA LYS A 83 19.05 12.26 21.26
C LYS A 83 17.98 13.35 21.47
N ALA A 84 18.36 14.45 22.12
CA ALA A 84 17.49 15.58 22.44
C ALA A 84 17.07 16.34 21.17
N GLU A 85 18.00 16.60 20.27
CA GLU A 85 17.75 17.28 18.99
C GLU A 85 16.92 16.44 18.01
N GLY A 86 16.88 15.12 18.20
CA GLY A 86 16.12 14.23 17.34
C GLY A 86 16.86 13.91 16.03
N MET A 87 16.08 13.59 15.00
CA MET A 87 16.60 13.21 13.69
C MET A 87 16.43 14.38 12.72
N LEU A 88 17.51 14.75 12.05
CA LEU A 88 17.53 15.71 10.96
C LEU A 88 17.78 14.98 9.63
N ALA A 89 17.43 15.63 8.52
CA ALA A 89 17.74 15.15 7.18
C ALA A 89 18.93 15.93 6.62
N SER A 90 19.93 15.21 6.10
CA SER A 90 21.05 15.81 5.37
C SER A 90 21.08 15.32 3.94
N GLU A 91 21.27 16.23 3.00
CA GLU A 91 21.48 15.87 1.60
C GLU A 91 22.84 15.22 1.38
N LEU A 92 22.82 14.07 0.70
CA LEU A 92 23.98 13.31 0.29
C LEU A 92 24.24 13.57 -1.20
N LYS A 93 25.46 13.99 -1.56
CA LYS A 93 25.86 14.16 -2.97
C LYS A 93 26.63 12.98 -3.51
N ASP A 94 27.40 12.32 -2.66
CA ASP A 94 28.17 11.13 -2.99
C ASP A 94 28.23 10.19 -1.78
N PHE A 95 28.23 8.87 -2.03
CA PHE A 95 28.25 7.89 -0.94
C PHE A 95 29.54 7.97 -0.09
N SER A 96 30.65 8.46 -0.65
CA SER A 96 31.92 8.66 0.06
C SER A 96 31.90 9.83 1.06
N GLU A 97 30.83 10.64 1.10
CA GLU A 97 30.61 11.68 2.09
C GLU A 97 30.17 11.12 3.46
N LEU A 98 29.95 9.80 3.56
CA LEU A 98 29.59 9.12 4.79
C LEU A 98 30.82 8.66 5.57
N GLU A 99 30.74 8.74 6.90
CA GLU A 99 31.70 8.19 7.85
C GLU A 99 30.98 7.49 9.01
N VAL A 100 31.71 6.69 9.79
CA VAL A 100 31.11 6.00 10.94
C VAL A 100 30.70 7.02 11.99
N GLY A 101 29.39 7.16 12.22
CA GLY A 101 28.80 8.10 13.16
C GLY A 101 28.22 7.44 14.40
N TYR A 102 27.13 8.04 14.91
CA TYR A 102 26.44 7.59 16.11
C TYR A 102 25.94 6.15 15.98
N TYR A 103 26.14 5.32 17.02
CA TYR A 103 25.80 3.89 17.03
C TYR A 103 26.42 3.05 15.89
N ASN A 104 27.59 3.42 15.36
CA ASN A 104 28.24 2.78 14.21
C ASN A 104 27.41 2.82 12.91
N ILE A 105 26.45 3.73 12.83
CA ILE A 105 25.68 3.98 11.61
C ILE A 105 26.45 4.99 10.78
N LEU A 106 26.57 4.73 9.48
CA LEU A 106 27.17 5.69 8.56
C LEU A 106 26.35 6.98 8.53
N ALA A 107 27.01 8.11 8.76
CA ALA A 107 26.43 9.44 8.79
C ALA A 107 27.26 10.41 7.94
N PRO A 108 26.68 11.50 7.42
CA PRO A 108 27.43 12.53 6.72
C PRO A 108 28.59 13.08 7.56
N LYS A 109 29.76 13.21 6.94
CA LYS A 109 30.91 13.93 7.49
C LYS A 109 30.52 15.37 7.82
N GLU A 110 31.18 15.93 8.83
CA GLU A 110 30.86 17.30 9.31
C GLU A 110 31.02 18.37 8.22
N ASP A 111 32.03 18.24 7.35
CA ASP A 111 32.28 19.15 6.22
C ASP A 111 31.35 18.91 5.02
N CYS A 112 30.67 17.77 4.98
CA CYS A 112 29.68 17.41 3.96
C CYS A 112 28.24 17.60 4.46
N LEU A 113 28.03 18.06 5.70
CA LEU A 113 26.72 18.17 6.33
C LEU A 113 25.88 19.27 5.67
N ARG A 114 24.73 18.88 5.12
CA ARG A 114 23.81 19.77 4.38
C ARG A 114 22.40 19.57 4.89
N LEU A 115 22.09 20.19 6.03
CA LEU A 115 20.79 20.06 6.67
C LEU A 115 19.69 20.70 5.81
N ILE A 116 18.64 19.93 5.55
CA ILE A 116 17.49 20.35 4.76
C ILE A 116 16.27 20.42 5.68
N ASN A 117 15.52 21.52 5.60
CA ASN A 117 14.24 21.70 6.31
C ASN A 117 13.02 21.37 5.44
N GLU A 118 13.24 21.17 4.13
CA GLU A 118 12.21 20.77 3.19
C GLU A 118 11.83 19.31 3.43
N GLN A 119 10.55 19.00 3.25
CA GLN A 119 10.06 17.64 3.37
C GLN A 119 10.39 16.84 2.10
N PRO A 120 10.88 15.60 2.22
CA PRO A 120 11.08 14.73 1.06
C PRO A 120 9.74 14.27 0.49
N ASP A 121 9.71 13.86 -0.77
CA ASP A 121 8.53 13.26 -1.39
C ASP A 121 8.26 11.86 -0.82
N LEU A 122 9.35 11.11 -0.56
CA LEU A 122 9.32 9.74 -0.08
C LEU A 122 10.28 9.55 1.10
N VAL A 123 9.82 8.90 2.16
CA VAL A 123 10.62 8.47 3.32
C VAL A 123 10.63 6.96 3.38
N ILE A 124 11.82 6.37 3.32
CA ILE A 124 12.04 4.94 3.49
C ILE A 124 12.37 4.68 4.96
N VAL A 125 11.49 3.95 5.64
CA VAL A 125 11.49 3.81 7.10
C VAL A 125 12.05 2.44 7.51
N PRO A 126 13.16 2.37 8.27
CA PRO A 126 13.61 1.14 8.91
C PRO A 126 12.83 0.88 10.20
N SER A 127 12.75 -0.38 10.61
CA SER A 127 12.24 -0.76 11.93
C SER A 127 12.76 -2.12 12.37
N VAL A 128 12.61 -2.43 13.67
CA VAL A 128 12.85 -3.79 14.17
C VAL A 128 11.66 -4.68 13.82
N ALA A 129 10.44 -4.21 14.05
CA ALA A 129 9.22 -4.94 13.72
C ALA A 129 8.18 -4.02 13.06
N PHE A 130 7.32 -4.61 12.25
CA PHE A 130 6.11 -3.99 11.69
C PHE A 130 4.90 -4.87 11.97
N SER A 131 3.75 -4.25 12.21
CA SER A 131 2.47 -4.96 12.27
C SER A 131 1.76 -4.96 10.92
N GLN A 132 0.73 -5.80 10.80
CA GLN A 132 -0.10 -5.91 9.59
C GLN A 132 -1.02 -4.70 9.33
N ASP A 133 -0.99 -3.70 10.21
CA ASP A 133 -1.69 -2.42 10.10
C ASP A 133 -0.72 -1.23 10.00
N GLY A 134 0.57 -1.50 9.75
CA GLY A 134 1.57 -0.47 9.43
C GLY A 134 2.24 0.22 10.61
N TYR A 135 1.85 -0.10 11.85
CA TYR A 135 2.58 0.34 13.04
C TYR A 135 3.91 -0.40 13.17
N ARG A 136 4.82 0.17 13.97
CA ARG A 136 6.21 -0.29 14.03
C ARG A 136 6.81 -0.23 15.43
N ILE A 137 7.80 -1.07 15.68
CA ILE A 137 8.66 -0.99 16.87
C ILE A 137 10.09 -0.72 16.40
N GLY A 138 10.58 0.49 16.63
CA GLY A 138 11.98 0.85 16.39
C GLY A 138 12.93 0.38 17.50
N TYR A 139 14.19 0.82 17.41
CA TYR A 139 15.25 0.50 18.37
C TYR A 139 15.12 1.22 19.74
N GLY A 140 14.06 2.02 19.95
CA GLY A 140 13.77 2.70 21.23
C GLY A 140 14.21 4.16 21.33
N GLY A 141 14.74 4.74 20.26
CA GLY A 141 15.13 6.17 20.20
C GLY A 141 14.01 7.15 19.85
N GLY A 142 12.87 6.66 19.33
CA GLY A 142 11.74 7.49 18.90
C GLY A 142 12.11 8.54 17.85
N PHE A 143 13.12 8.25 17.01
CA PHE A 143 13.63 9.20 16.01
C PHE A 143 12.67 9.37 14.84
N TYR A 144 12.21 8.26 14.27
CA TYR A 144 11.24 8.29 13.17
C TYR A 144 9.86 8.76 13.61
N ASP A 145 9.39 8.39 14.81
CA ASP A 145 8.07 8.85 15.29
C ASP A 145 8.04 10.38 15.43
N ARG A 146 9.09 10.97 16.03
CA ARG A 146 9.24 12.43 16.12
C ARG A 146 9.40 13.09 14.76
N TYR A 147 10.18 12.50 13.85
CA TYR A 147 10.40 13.05 12.51
C TYR A 147 9.12 13.04 11.68
N LEU A 148 8.39 11.92 11.65
CA LEU A 148 7.14 11.79 10.89
C LEU A 148 6.02 12.62 11.52
N GLY A 149 5.97 12.77 12.85
CA GLY A 149 4.96 13.57 13.53
C GLY A 149 5.16 15.09 13.40
N ALA A 150 6.35 15.55 13.02
CA ALA A 150 6.67 16.96 12.84
C ALA A 150 6.34 17.50 11.43
N GLN A 151 5.91 16.64 10.50
CA GLN A 151 5.62 17.05 9.13
C GLN A 151 4.18 17.56 8.99
N ALA A 152 4.04 18.83 8.58
CA ALA A 152 2.73 19.49 8.40
C ALA A 152 1.91 18.88 7.24
N ASP A 153 2.58 18.49 6.16
CA ASP A 153 2.07 17.64 5.09
C ASP A 153 2.85 16.32 5.17
N ARG A 154 2.17 15.17 5.13
CA ARG A 154 2.85 13.90 5.34
C ARG A 154 3.53 13.43 4.04
N SER A 155 4.87 13.37 4.03
CA SER A 155 5.63 12.66 2.99
C SER A 155 5.08 11.25 2.80
N HIS A 156 5.16 10.68 1.60
CA HIS A 156 4.82 9.27 1.46
C HIS A 156 5.82 8.41 2.22
N THR A 157 5.36 7.44 3.01
CA THR A 157 6.21 6.63 3.89
C THR A 157 6.15 5.15 3.51
N ILE A 158 7.31 4.58 3.15
CA ILE A 158 7.41 3.15 2.85
C ILE A 158 8.33 2.49 3.88
N GLY A 159 7.78 1.60 4.69
CA GLY A 159 8.56 0.68 5.49
C GLY A 159 9.18 -0.39 4.60
N ILE A 160 10.45 -0.71 4.83
CA ILE A 160 11.09 -1.89 4.22
C ILE A 160 11.59 -2.83 5.32
N ALA A 161 11.28 -4.11 5.19
CA ALA A 161 11.65 -5.11 6.18
C ALA A 161 11.67 -6.52 5.56
N PHE A 162 12.38 -7.45 6.19
CA PHE A 162 12.21 -8.87 5.87
C PHE A 162 10.87 -9.39 6.39
N SER A 163 10.28 -10.40 5.76
CA SER A 163 8.99 -10.99 6.16
C SER A 163 9.00 -11.48 7.61
N VAL A 164 10.15 -11.96 8.10
CA VAL A 164 10.37 -12.38 9.49
C VAL A 164 10.21 -11.26 10.53
N GLN A 165 10.20 -9.99 10.10
CA GLN A 165 9.98 -8.82 10.94
C GLN A 165 8.51 -8.40 11.03
N VAL A 166 7.64 -9.01 10.24
CA VAL A 166 6.19 -8.76 10.27
C VAL A 166 5.57 -9.59 11.40
N VAL A 167 4.80 -8.92 12.25
CA VAL A 167 4.08 -9.52 13.38
C VAL A 167 2.59 -9.18 13.30
N ASP A 168 1.73 -9.92 13.97
CA ASP A 168 0.29 -9.68 13.90
C ASP A 168 -0.09 -8.30 14.45
N ARG A 169 0.54 -7.92 15.57
CA ARG A 169 0.30 -6.63 16.24
C ARG A 169 1.53 -6.14 16.97
N VAL A 170 1.64 -4.83 17.08
CA VAL A 170 2.58 -4.15 17.98
C VAL A 170 1.79 -3.32 18.99
N PRO A 171 2.29 -3.11 20.22
CA PRO A 171 1.68 -2.15 21.14
C PRO A 171 1.78 -0.74 20.54
N VAL A 172 0.64 -0.06 20.39
CA VAL A 172 0.52 1.29 19.82
C VAL A 172 0.28 2.31 20.94
N GLU A 173 0.91 3.47 20.82
CA GLU A 173 0.68 4.66 21.65
C GLU A 173 0.13 5.80 20.77
N ASP A 174 -0.50 6.82 21.37
CA ASP A 174 -1.23 7.87 20.62
C ASP A 174 -0.38 8.68 19.63
N PHE A 175 0.94 8.69 19.84
CA PHE A 175 1.92 9.36 18.98
C PHE A 175 2.60 8.42 17.98
N ASP A 176 2.29 7.12 17.99
CA ASP A 176 2.81 6.18 17.01
C ASP A 176 2.07 6.38 15.68
N ILE A 177 2.83 6.65 14.62
CA ILE A 177 2.30 6.95 13.29
C ILE A 177 2.58 5.75 12.39
N PRO A 178 1.57 5.10 11.77
CA PRO A 178 1.81 3.97 10.88
C PRO A 178 2.48 4.43 9.58
N VAL A 179 3.20 3.55 8.90
CA VAL A 179 3.69 3.82 7.52
C VAL A 179 2.55 3.73 6.51
N ASP A 180 2.71 4.35 5.33
CA ASP A 180 1.72 4.30 4.25
C ASP A 180 1.74 2.95 3.54
N GLN A 181 2.92 2.39 3.35
CA GLN A 181 3.11 1.05 2.78
C GLN A 181 4.23 0.31 3.51
N LEU A 182 4.19 -1.02 3.47
CA LEU A 182 5.28 -1.90 3.89
C LEU A 182 5.64 -2.83 2.74
N ILE A 183 6.93 -2.95 2.43
CA ILE A 183 7.45 -3.87 1.42
C ILE A 183 8.35 -4.89 2.09
N THR A 184 8.06 -6.17 1.81
CA THR A 184 8.92 -7.30 2.13
C THR A 184 9.35 -8.03 0.87
N GLU A 185 10.24 -9.00 1.02
CA GLU A 185 10.68 -9.89 -0.05
C GLU A 185 9.55 -10.80 -0.57
N GLU A 186 8.45 -10.90 0.18
CA GLU A 186 7.28 -11.73 -0.11
C GLU A 186 6.09 -10.91 -0.63
N ALA A 187 5.81 -9.73 -0.05
CA ALA A 187 4.58 -9.00 -0.31
C ALA A 187 4.72 -7.47 -0.19
N VAL A 188 3.69 -6.76 -0.67
CA VAL A 188 3.49 -5.32 -0.46
C VAL A 188 2.18 -5.12 0.27
N TYR A 189 2.22 -4.38 1.37
CA TYR A 189 1.08 -3.99 2.18
C TYR A 189 0.83 -2.49 2.00
N ASP A 190 -0.40 -2.08 1.71
CA ASP A 190 -0.80 -0.67 1.61
C ASP A 190 -1.78 -0.36 2.75
N PHE A 191 -1.40 0.57 3.62
CA PHE A 191 -2.15 0.95 4.81
C PHE A 191 -2.79 2.32 4.67
N ARG A 192 -2.56 3.03 3.55
CA ARG A 192 -3.22 4.31 3.36
C ARG A 192 -4.72 4.09 3.38
N PRO A 193 -5.46 4.90 4.16
CA PRO A 193 -6.90 4.87 4.09
C PRO A 193 -7.28 5.10 2.63
N THR A 194 -8.07 4.17 2.10
CA THR A 194 -8.46 4.23 0.71
C THR A 194 -9.20 5.54 0.50
N LYS A 195 -8.71 6.41 -0.39
CA LYS A 195 -9.43 7.63 -0.81
C LYS A 195 -10.63 7.31 -1.72
N ILE A 196 -10.96 6.02 -1.83
CA ILE A 196 -12.08 5.55 -2.61
C ILE A 196 -13.37 5.73 -1.82
N SER A 197 -14.34 6.39 -2.44
CA SER A 197 -15.70 6.49 -1.91
C SER A 197 -16.72 6.05 -2.95
N PHE A 198 -17.87 5.57 -2.47
CA PHE A 198 -19.00 5.20 -3.31
C PHE A 198 -20.10 6.25 -3.15
N ARG A 199 -20.48 6.87 -4.26
CA ARG A 199 -21.55 7.87 -4.29
C ARG A 199 -22.74 7.33 -5.08
N ASP A 200 -23.94 7.76 -4.69
CA ASP A 200 -25.12 7.56 -5.52
C ASP A 200 -24.93 8.24 -6.89
N ILE A 201 -25.52 7.65 -7.92
CA ILE A 201 -25.55 8.28 -9.24
C ILE A 201 -26.80 9.13 -9.31
N ASP A 202 -26.61 10.41 -9.63
CA ASP A 202 -27.67 11.41 -9.71
C ASP A 202 -27.42 12.40 -10.85
N GLN A 203 -28.27 13.42 -10.93
CA GLN A 203 -28.22 14.46 -11.96
C GLN A 203 -26.89 15.23 -12.00
N THR A 204 -26.07 15.18 -10.95
CA THR A 204 -24.81 15.92 -10.85
C THR A 204 -23.62 15.15 -11.42
N ASN A 205 -23.70 13.82 -11.51
CA ASN A 205 -22.55 12.98 -11.88
C ASN A 205 -22.84 11.93 -12.98
N TYR A 206 -24.09 11.78 -13.43
CA TYR A 206 -24.42 10.76 -14.43
C TYR A 206 -23.75 11.02 -15.80
N SER A 207 -23.54 12.29 -16.18
CA SER A 207 -22.87 12.63 -17.45
C SER A 207 -21.41 12.18 -17.43
N ASP A 208 -20.67 12.48 -16.37
CA ASP A 208 -19.27 12.07 -16.21
C ASP A 208 -19.12 10.54 -16.21
N LEU A 209 -20.13 9.83 -15.66
CA LEU A 209 -20.17 8.38 -15.71
C LEU A 209 -20.35 7.83 -17.13
N ILE A 210 -21.24 8.43 -17.92
CA ILE A 210 -21.50 8.01 -19.31
C ILE A 210 -20.27 8.27 -20.19
N ASP A 211 -19.55 9.35 -19.92
CA ASP A 211 -18.34 9.73 -20.66
C ASP A 211 -17.09 8.93 -20.25
N LEU A 212 -17.20 8.04 -19.25
CA LEU A 212 -16.12 7.21 -18.76
C LEU A 212 -15.70 6.19 -19.84
N LYS A 213 -14.48 6.33 -20.38
CA LYS A 213 -13.99 5.49 -21.47
C LYS A 213 -13.39 4.17 -21.00
N LEU A 214 -13.72 3.09 -21.70
CA LEU A 214 -13.00 1.81 -21.68
C LEU A 214 -11.74 1.93 -22.54
N ARG A 215 -10.72 1.12 -22.23
CA ARG A 215 -9.62 0.94 -23.18
C ARG A 215 -10.14 0.15 -24.39
N PRO A 216 -9.64 0.43 -25.62
CA PRO A 216 -10.10 -0.26 -26.82
C PRO A 216 -9.97 -1.79 -26.81
N ASP A 217 -9.05 -2.33 -25.99
CA ASP A 217 -8.81 -3.77 -25.81
C ASP A 217 -9.74 -4.44 -24.77
N GLN A 218 -10.54 -3.66 -24.05
CA GLN A 218 -11.48 -4.15 -23.02
C GLN A 218 -12.95 -3.96 -23.40
N ASP A 219 -13.22 -3.38 -24.58
CA ASP A 219 -14.57 -3.04 -25.06
C ASP A 219 -15.47 -4.28 -25.20
N ASP A 220 -14.88 -5.45 -25.48
CA ASP A 220 -15.61 -6.72 -25.61
C ASP A 220 -16.03 -7.36 -24.26
N PHE A 221 -15.51 -6.87 -23.12
CA PHE A 221 -15.65 -7.55 -21.82
C PHE A 221 -16.45 -6.79 -20.77
N VAL A 222 -16.78 -5.50 -20.97
CA VAL A 222 -17.50 -4.68 -19.99
C VAL A 222 -18.63 -3.92 -20.67
N SER A 223 -19.85 -4.17 -20.23
CA SER A 223 -21.04 -3.42 -20.65
C SER A 223 -20.88 -1.91 -20.41
N GLU A 224 -21.29 -1.11 -21.39
CA GLU A 224 -21.30 0.35 -21.26
C GLU A 224 -22.01 0.80 -19.97
N PRO A 225 -21.54 1.87 -19.30
CA PRO A 225 -22.19 2.39 -18.08
C PRO A 225 -23.70 2.60 -18.22
N ILE A 226 -24.16 2.99 -19.41
CA ILE A 226 -25.59 3.14 -19.75
C ILE A 226 -26.37 1.84 -19.54
N GLN A 227 -25.83 0.67 -19.92
CA GLN A 227 -26.50 -0.61 -19.74
C GLN A 227 -26.69 -0.92 -18.25
N SER A 228 -25.66 -0.68 -17.43
CA SER A 228 -25.74 -0.85 -15.97
C SER A 228 -26.81 0.05 -15.32
N LEU A 229 -26.92 1.30 -15.77
CA LEU A 229 -27.97 2.21 -15.34
C LEU A 229 -29.37 1.70 -15.75
N ALA A 230 -29.51 1.20 -16.97
CA ALA A 230 -30.76 0.64 -17.47
C ALA A 230 -31.18 -0.62 -16.70
N ASP A 231 -30.24 -1.53 -16.42
CA ASP A 231 -30.47 -2.74 -15.61
C ASP A 231 -31.02 -2.39 -14.22
N CYS A 232 -30.40 -1.41 -13.55
CA CYS A 232 -30.88 -0.88 -12.26
C CYS A 232 -32.27 -0.27 -12.38
N TRP A 233 -32.53 0.52 -13.42
CA TRP A 233 -33.85 1.14 -13.62
C TRP A 233 -34.94 0.09 -13.84
N LEU A 234 -34.68 -0.95 -14.64
CA LEU A 234 -35.63 -2.04 -14.88
C LEU A 234 -35.99 -2.80 -13.60
N ARG A 235 -35.02 -2.97 -12.69
CA ARG A 235 -35.17 -3.70 -11.41
C ARG A 235 -35.37 -2.81 -10.18
N ARG A 236 -35.68 -1.52 -10.38
CA ARG A 236 -35.80 -0.52 -9.30
C ARG A 236 -36.80 -0.88 -8.18
N HIS A 237 -37.75 -1.77 -8.47
CA HIS A 237 -38.74 -2.23 -7.50
C HIS A 237 -38.22 -3.34 -6.59
N ASP A 238 -37.23 -4.11 -7.04
CA ASP A 238 -36.67 -5.25 -6.31
C ASP A 238 -35.82 -4.78 -5.13
N LYS A 239 -35.24 -3.57 -5.24
CA LYS A 239 -34.37 -2.94 -4.21
C LYS A 239 -33.18 -3.80 -3.79
N THR A 240 -32.73 -4.70 -4.66
CA THR A 240 -31.57 -5.56 -4.42
C THR A 240 -30.41 -5.27 -5.37
N LEU A 241 -30.63 -4.54 -6.47
CA LEU A 241 -29.59 -4.20 -7.44
C LEU A 241 -29.21 -2.72 -7.32
N PHE A 242 -27.91 -2.47 -7.09
CA PHE A 242 -27.39 -1.14 -6.79
C PHE A 242 -26.23 -0.80 -7.71
N VAL A 243 -26.24 0.44 -8.21
CA VAL A 243 -25.13 1.05 -8.93
C VAL A 243 -24.57 2.20 -8.11
N ARG A 244 -23.24 2.33 -8.09
CA ARG A 244 -22.52 3.40 -7.39
C ARG A 244 -21.40 3.92 -8.27
N ALA A 245 -21.21 5.24 -8.27
CA ALA A 245 -20.02 5.85 -8.82
C ALA A 245 -18.85 5.65 -7.86
N VAL A 246 -17.69 5.32 -8.41
CA VAL A 246 -16.42 5.14 -7.68
C VAL A 246 -15.63 6.44 -7.82
N TYR A 247 -15.38 7.08 -6.68
CA TYR A 247 -14.61 8.30 -6.59
C TYR A 247 -13.26 8.04 -5.97
N HIS A 248 -12.21 8.68 -6.45
CA HIS A 248 -10.98 8.88 -5.69
C HIS A 248 -10.93 10.36 -5.27
N GLU A 249 -11.06 10.62 -3.98
CA GLU A 249 -11.33 11.96 -3.45
C GLU A 249 -12.62 12.55 -4.08
N GLU A 250 -12.48 13.60 -4.89
CA GLU A 250 -13.58 14.28 -5.59
C GLU A 250 -13.68 13.93 -7.07
N GLU A 251 -12.78 13.11 -7.60
CA GLU A 251 -12.76 12.73 -9.01
C GLU A 251 -13.52 11.41 -9.23
N LEU A 252 -14.48 11.40 -10.16
CA LEU A 252 -15.16 10.19 -10.61
C LEU A 252 -14.19 9.38 -11.48
N ILE A 253 -13.80 8.20 -11.00
CA ILE A 253 -12.81 7.35 -11.66
C ILE A 253 -13.38 6.02 -12.18
N GLY A 254 -14.62 5.68 -11.82
CA GLY A 254 -15.19 4.38 -12.12
C GLY A 254 -16.63 4.21 -11.67
N TYR A 255 -17.13 2.99 -11.77
CA TYR A 255 -18.42 2.59 -11.19
C TYR A 255 -18.42 1.13 -10.80
N LEU A 256 -19.37 0.78 -9.93
CA LEU A 256 -19.68 -0.61 -9.63
C LEU A 256 -21.18 -0.88 -9.69
N LEU A 257 -21.52 -2.12 -10.04
CA LEU A 257 -22.86 -2.68 -10.02
C LEU A 257 -22.83 -3.92 -9.13
N TYR A 258 -23.68 -3.96 -8.11
CA TYR A 258 -23.74 -5.11 -7.20
C TYR A 258 -25.18 -5.45 -6.82
N HIS A 259 -25.39 -6.73 -6.59
CA HIS A 259 -26.62 -7.26 -6.03
C HIS A 259 -26.43 -7.60 -4.56
N HIS A 260 -27.33 -7.12 -3.72
CA HIS A 260 -27.39 -7.46 -2.31
C HIS A 260 -28.86 -7.61 -1.88
N ASP A 261 -29.22 -8.83 -1.48
CA ASP A 261 -30.46 -9.12 -0.77
C ASP A 261 -30.07 -9.41 0.70
N PRO A 262 -30.60 -8.66 1.69
CA PRO A 262 -30.32 -8.89 3.10
C PRO A 262 -30.64 -10.32 3.61
N LYS A 263 -31.44 -11.09 2.86
CA LYS A 263 -31.74 -12.50 3.17
C LYS A 263 -30.60 -13.44 2.78
N ASN A 264 -29.71 -13.02 1.89
CA ASN A 264 -28.56 -13.80 1.45
C ASN A 264 -27.33 -13.45 2.30
N ASP A 265 -26.46 -14.44 2.50
CA ASP A 265 -25.22 -14.29 3.25
C ASP A 265 -24.09 -13.63 2.43
N HIS A 266 -24.36 -13.18 1.21
CA HIS A 266 -23.33 -12.64 0.32
C HIS A 266 -23.80 -11.42 -0.47
N LEU A 267 -22.83 -10.61 -0.86
CA LEU A 267 -22.96 -9.58 -1.88
C LEU A 267 -22.43 -10.16 -3.20
N TYR A 268 -23.17 -9.99 -4.30
CA TYR A 268 -22.70 -10.38 -5.62
C TYR A 268 -22.24 -9.13 -6.37
N LEU A 269 -20.93 -8.99 -6.59
CA LEU A 269 -20.38 -7.94 -7.42
C LEU A 269 -20.58 -8.34 -8.88
N TRP A 270 -21.40 -7.59 -9.60
CA TRP A 270 -21.77 -7.93 -10.97
C TRP A 270 -20.90 -7.19 -11.99
N ARG A 271 -20.54 -5.93 -11.72
CA ARG A 271 -19.60 -5.16 -12.55
C ARG A 271 -18.73 -4.28 -11.66
N LEU A 272 -17.46 -4.16 -12.03
CA LEU A 272 -16.55 -3.14 -11.54
C LEU A 272 -15.77 -2.59 -12.74
N MET A 273 -15.81 -1.29 -12.93
CA MET A 273 -15.05 -0.62 -13.98
C MET A 273 -14.29 0.58 -13.41
N ILE A 274 -13.02 0.69 -13.79
CA ILE A 274 -12.17 1.86 -13.59
C ILE A 274 -11.86 2.46 -14.96
N GLY A 275 -12.07 3.76 -15.14
CA GLY A 275 -11.81 4.49 -16.39
C GLY A 275 -10.37 4.31 -16.86
N ASP A 276 -10.17 4.23 -18.18
CA ASP A 276 -8.88 3.99 -18.83
C ASP A 276 -7.72 4.84 -18.27
N ARG A 277 -7.95 6.15 -18.09
CA ARG A 277 -7.02 7.15 -17.54
C ARG A 277 -6.60 6.87 -16.09
N TYR A 278 -7.35 6.04 -15.40
CA TYR A 278 -7.18 5.72 -13.99
C TYR A 278 -6.70 4.28 -13.76
N GLN A 279 -6.64 3.45 -14.81
CA GLN A 279 -6.14 2.08 -14.69
C GLN A 279 -4.62 2.03 -14.44
N ALA A 280 -4.12 0.88 -13.99
CA ALA A 280 -2.72 0.66 -13.59
C ALA A 280 -2.19 1.56 -12.44
N LYS A 281 -3.06 2.33 -11.78
CA LYS A 281 -2.72 3.18 -10.61
C LYS A 281 -3.08 2.53 -9.26
N GLY A 282 -3.52 1.27 -9.26
CA GLY A 282 -3.94 0.54 -8.06
C GLY A 282 -5.39 0.79 -7.60
N TYR A 283 -6.16 1.63 -8.32
CA TYR A 283 -7.54 1.93 -7.94
C TYR A 283 -8.48 0.72 -7.97
N GLY A 284 -8.25 -0.27 -8.84
CA GLY A 284 -9.03 -1.51 -8.83
C GLY A 284 -8.90 -2.27 -7.50
N ARG A 285 -7.68 -2.42 -6.99
CA ARG A 285 -7.42 -3.04 -5.68
C ARG A 285 -8.04 -2.25 -4.55
N GLN A 286 -7.80 -0.94 -4.54
CA GLN A 286 -8.38 -0.03 -3.56
C GLN A 286 -9.92 -0.09 -3.54
N THR A 287 -10.54 -0.13 -4.72
CA THR A 287 -11.99 -0.24 -4.86
C THR A 287 -12.51 -1.58 -4.33
N MET A 288 -11.85 -2.69 -4.65
CA MET A 288 -12.23 -4.01 -4.12
C MET A 288 -12.14 -4.08 -2.59
N VAL A 289 -11.11 -3.48 -1.98
CA VAL A 289 -11.00 -3.38 -0.51
C VAL A 289 -12.21 -2.61 0.07
N GLN A 290 -12.61 -1.50 -0.56
CA GLN A 290 -13.80 -0.76 -0.13
C GLN A 290 -15.12 -1.52 -0.37
N ILE A 291 -15.20 -2.35 -1.42
CA ILE A 291 -16.35 -3.24 -1.66
C ILE A 291 -16.45 -4.31 -0.56
N ILE A 292 -15.32 -4.87 -0.11
CA ILE A 292 -15.26 -5.81 1.03
C ILE A 292 -15.80 -5.14 2.29
N GLU A 293 -15.36 -3.93 2.60
CA GLU A 293 -15.86 -3.17 3.75
C GLU A 293 -17.33 -2.74 3.60
N LEU A 294 -17.80 -2.45 2.39
CA LEU A 294 -19.22 -2.24 2.11
C LEU A 294 -20.04 -3.51 2.40
N ALA A 295 -19.61 -4.66 1.89
CA ALA A 295 -20.32 -5.93 2.08
C ALA A 295 -20.43 -6.30 3.57
N LYS A 296 -19.34 -6.14 4.33
CA LYS A 296 -19.35 -6.33 5.80
C LYS A 296 -20.33 -5.39 6.49
N ARG A 297 -20.33 -4.10 6.13
CA ARG A 297 -21.29 -3.12 6.68
C ARG A 297 -22.75 -3.43 6.36
N LEU A 298 -23.00 -4.04 5.19
CA LEU A 298 -24.32 -4.53 4.79
C LEU A 298 -24.70 -5.86 5.45
N GLY A 299 -23.82 -6.45 6.27
CA GLY A 299 -24.08 -7.71 6.98
C GLY A 299 -23.84 -8.98 6.15
N ALA A 300 -23.24 -8.86 4.97
CA ALA A 300 -22.81 -10.02 4.21
C ALA A 300 -21.62 -10.73 4.89
N LYS A 301 -21.53 -12.04 4.69
CA LYS A 301 -20.45 -12.94 5.13
C LYS A 301 -19.49 -13.30 4.00
N ALA A 302 -19.87 -13.01 2.75
CA ALA A 302 -19.04 -13.26 1.59
C ALA A 302 -19.29 -12.25 0.45
N ILE A 303 -18.34 -12.16 -0.46
CA ILE A 303 -18.51 -11.55 -1.78
C ILE A 303 -18.32 -12.62 -2.84
N LYS A 304 -19.21 -12.62 -3.83
CA LYS A 304 -19.09 -13.42 -5.05
C LYS A 304 -18.94 -12.50 -6.25
N THR A 305 -18.11 -12.89 -7.20
CA THR A 305 -17.94 -12.21 -8.49
C THR A 305 -17.45 -13.22 -9.50
N ASP A 306 -17.47 -12.85 -10.77
CA ASP A 306 -16.90 -13.61 -11.87
C ASP A 306 -15.82 -12.78 -12.60
N TYR A 307 -14.97 -13.49 -13.36
CA TYR A 307 -14.09 -12.88 -14.34
C TYR A 307 -13.98 -13.76 -15.58
N VAL A 308 -13.78 -13.13 -16.74
CA VAL A 308 -13.64 -13.84 -18.01
C VAL A 308 -12.27 -14.53 -18.10
N LEU A 309 -12.28 -15.79 -18.52
CA LEU A 309 -11.08 -16.61 -18.71
C LEU A 309 -10.10 -15.91 -19.67
N GLY A 310 -8.83 -15.84 -19.27
CA GLY A 310 -7.78 -15.09 -19.99
C GLY A 310 -7.58 -13.66 -19.48
N ASN A 311 -8.44 -13.14 -18.60
CA ASN A 311 -8.21 -11.86 -17.93
C ASN A 311 -7.29 -12.04 -16.70
N ASP A 312 -6.00 -12.29 -16.96
CA ASP A 312 -4.99 -12.54 -15.93
C ASP A 312 -4.87 -11.37 -14.94
N THR A 313 -5.12 -10.14 -15.40
CA THR A 313 -5.07 -8.94 -14.54
C THR A 313 -6.14 -9.00 -13.44
N VAL A 314 -7.38 -9.32 -13.81
CA VAL A 314 -8.48 -9.43 -12.84
C VAL A 314 -8.29 -10.67 -11.95
N ARG A 315 -7.86 -11.80 -12.52
CA ARG A 315 -7.54 -13.01 -11.74
C ARG A 315 -6.53 -12.71 -10.64
N HIS A 316 -5.36 -12.18 -10.99
CA HIS A 316 -4.31 -11.89 -10.01
C HIS A 316 -4.73 -10.85 -8.97
N LEU A 317 -5.55 -9.87 -9.36
CA LEU A 317 -6.14 -8.94 -8.41
C LEU A 317 -7.00 -9.67 -7.37
N LEU A 318 -7.93 -10.52 -7.80
CA LEU A 318 -8.83 -11.26 -6.92
C LEU A 318 -8.07 -12.24 -6.02
N GLU A 319 -7.15 -13.03 -6.58
CA GLU A 319 -6.27 -13.94 -5.83
C GLU A 319 -5.47 -13.20 -4.74
N SER A 320 -4.89 -12.04 -5.08
CA SER A 320 -4.12 -11.22 -4.13
C SER A 320 -4.94 -10.56 -3.02
N LEU A 321 -6.27 -10.68 -3.09
CA LEU A 321 -7.22 -10.26 -2.06
C LEU A 321 -7.85 -11.45 -1.32
N GLY A 322 -7.42 -12.68 -1.64
CA GLY A 322 -7.87 -13.91 -0.99
C GLY A 322 -9.14 -14.53 -1.57
N PHE A 323 -9.60 -14.09 -2.75
CA PHE A 323 -10.69 -14.78 -3.45
C PHE A 323 -10.24 -16.17 -3.91
N VAL A 324 -11.14 -17.14 -3.81
CA VAL A 324 -10.92 -18.52 -4.26
C VAL A 324 -11.90 -18.87 -5.37
N GLU A 325 -11.45 -19.65 -6.35
CA GLU A 325 -12.32 -20.17 -7.41
C GLU A 325 -13.35 -21.16 -6.84
N VAL A 326 -14.61 -20.98 -7.21
CA VAL A 326 -15.75 -21.80 -6.75
C VAL A 326 -16.57 -22.41 -7.90
N GLY A 327 -16.32 -22.00 -9.14
CA GLY A 327 -17.02 -22.59 -10.29
C GLY A 327 -16.59 -22.01 -11.64
N PHE A 328 -17.11 -22.59 -12.71
CA PHE A 328 -16.87 -22.16 -14.08
C PHE A 328 -18.18 -22.16 -14.89
N VAL A 329 -18.41 -21.10 -15.64
CA VAL A 329 -19.61 -20.90 -16.48
C VAL A 329 -19.21 -20.98 -17.94
N GLU A 330 -19.31 -22.19 -18.51
CA GLU A 330 -18.83 -22.51 -19.86
C GLU A 330 -19.45 -21.63 -20.97
N LYS A 331 -20.73 -21.25 -20.82
CA LYS A 331 -21.43 -20.42 -21.80
C LYS A 331 -20.79 -19.04 -21.99
N TYR A 332 -20.25 -18.45 -20.92
CA TYR A 332 -19.67 -17.11 -20.92
C TYR A 332 -18.14 -17.13 -20.75
N GLN A 333 -17.56 -18.33 -20.62
CA GLN A 333 -16.14 -18.51 -20.30
C GLN A 333 -15.73 -17.74 -19.03
N GLU A 334 -16.59 -17.75 -18.01
CA GLU A 334 -16.38 -17.01 -16.77
C GLU A 334 -15.98 -17.97 -15.64
N VAL A 335 -15.01 -17.56 -14.82
CA VAL A 335 -14.65 -18.24 -13.57
C VAL A 335 -15.31 -17.51 -12.41
N ALA A 336 -16.14 -18.23 -11.66
CA ALA A 336 -16.78 -17.72 -10.46
C ALA A 336 -15.83 -17.83 -9.26
N VAL A 337 -15.69 -16.74 -8.51
CA VAL A 337 -14.86 -16.69 -7.31
C VAL A 337 -15.64 -16.19 -6.09
N GLU A 338 -15.17 -16.58 -4.91
CA GLU A 338 -15.75 -16.19 -3.62
C GLU A 338 -14.66 -15.76 -2.63
N LEU A 339 -14.91 -14.69 -1.88
CA LEU A 339 -14.18 -14.34 -0.67
C LEU A 339 -15.15 -14.40 0.50
N ARG A 340 -14.84 -15.22 1.51
CA ARG A 340 -15.68 -15.43 2.70
C ARG A 340 -14.92 -15.04 3.97
N TRP A 341 -15.64 -14.55 4.97
CA TRP A 341 -15.11 -14.25 6.30
C TRP A 341 -16.05 -14.80 7.38
N ASP A 342 -15.47 -15.10 8.54
CA ASP A 342 -16.16 -15.73 9.68
C ASP A 342 -16.98 -14.75 10.53
#